data_AF-A0A540WHI9-F1
#
_entry.id   AF-A0A540WHI9-F1
#
_cell.length_a   1.000
_cell.length_b   1.000
_cell.length_c   1.000
_cell.angle_alpha   90.00
_cell.angle_beta   90.00
_cell.angle_gamma   90.00
#
_symmetry.space_group_name_H-M   'P 1'
#
loop_
_entity.id
_entity.type
_entity.pdbx_description
1 polymer ?
#
loop_
_entity_poly.entity_id
_entity_poly.type
_entity_poly.pdbx_seq_one_letter_code
_entity_poly.pdbx_strand_id
1 'polypeptide(L)'
;LYIQAAGGSHLGRELELTLKGAGGNLTVLRDPADLPKAEAVFELLSEQRERVVVGYNASGQVRELQLRLRIRFRLRNQQGAELIPPTELLQQRDVSYNESIALAKEAEEALLYRNMQTDLVQQLLRRLAAARPQ
;
A
#
# COMPACT_ATOMS: atom_id res chain seq x y z
N LEU A 1 -0.99 17.85 4.29
CA LEU A 1 -0.38 16.51 4.50
C LEU A 1 0.67 16.26 3.43
N TYR A 2 1.91 16.01 3.81
CA TYR A 2 2.96 15.56 2.90
C TYR A 2 2.99 14.04 2.82
N ILE A 3 3.14 13.48 1.62
CA ILE A 3 3.29 12.03 1.38
C ILE A 3 4.73 11.74 0.96
N GLN A 4 5.49 11.22 1.91
CA GLN A 4 6.84 10.72 1.69
C GLN A 4 6.76 9.24 1.28
N ALA A 5 6.87 9.00 -0.02
CA ALA A 5 6.92 7.66 -0.61
C ALA A 5 7.85 7.69 -1.82
N ALA A 6 8.53 6.57 -2.10
CA ALA A 6 9.42 6.45 -3.24
C ALA A 6 8.72 6.82 -4.56
N GLY A 7 9.45 7.39 -5.52
CA GLY A 7 8.86 7.88 -6.79
C GLY A 7 8.12 6.80 -7.59
N GLY A 8 8.55 5.54 -7.50
CA GLY A 8 7.90 4.38 -8.12
C GLY A 8 6.85 3.67 -7.27
N SER A 9 6.53 4.18 -6.08
CA SER A 9 5.54 3.56 -5.19
C SER A 9 4.14 3.67 -5.79
N HIS A 10 3.55 2.52 -6.13
CA HIS A 10 2.18 2.47 -6.62
C HIS A 10 1.19 2.84 -5.51
N LEU A 11 1.42 2.34 -4.28
CA LEU A 11 0.61 2.68 -3.11
C LEU A 11 0.64 4.19 -2.83
N GLY A 12 1.83 4.81 -2.85
CA GLY A 12 1.99 6.25 -2.60
C GLY A 12 1.25 7.11 -3.62
N ARG A 13 1.28 6.71 -4.90
CA ARG A 13 0.53 7.38 -5.98
C ARG A 13 -0.98 7.20 -5.81
N GLU A 14 -1.45 5.99 -5.51
CA GLU A 14 -2.89 5.76 -5.30
C GLU A 14 -3.39 6.53 -4.09
N LEU A 15 -2.68 6.47 -2.95
CA LEU A 15 -3.01 7.24 -1.75
C LEU A 15 -3.12 8.74 -2.04
N GLU A 16 -2.17 9.31 -2.78
CA GLU A 16 -2.21 10.71 -3.20
C GLU A 16 -3.48 11.04 -4.00
N LEU A 17 -3.79 10.22 -5.00
CA LEU A 17 -4.97 10.40 -5.85
C LEU A 17 -6.26 10.26 -5.03
N THR A 18 -6.36 9.27 -4.16
CA THR A 18 -7.55 9.06 -3.33
C THR A 18 -7.74 10.20 -2.33
N LEU A 19 -6.67 10.69 -1.70
CA LEU A 19 -6.75 11.82 -0.78
C LEU A 19 -7.14 13.13 -1.49
N LYS A 20 -6.60 13.38 -2.69
CA LYS A 20 -7.01 14.53 -3.52
C LYS A 20 -8.47 14.41 -3.98
N GLY A 21 -8.93 13.19 -4.27
CA GLY A 21 -10.31 12.92 -4.72
C GLY A 21 -11.35 12.87 -3.60
N ALA A 22 -10.96 12.64 -2.35
CA ALA A 22 -11.87 12.55 -1.19
C ALA A 22 -12.54 13.90 -0.84
N GLY A 23 -12.03 15.01 -1.36
CA GLY A 23 -12.56 16.35 -1.12
C GLY A 23 -12.27 16.91 0.28
N GLY A 24 -12.78 18.11 0.55
CA GLY A 24 -12.57 18.86 1.80
C GLY A 24 -11.31 19.72 1.81
N ASN A 25 -10.93 20.21 2.99
CA ASN A 25 -9.82 21.17 3.17
C ASN A 25 -8.42 20.52 3.23
N LEU A 26 -8.28 19.25 2.81
CA LEU A 26 -7.00 18.57 2.85
C LEU A 26 -6.15 18.93 1.63
N THR A 27 -5.07 19.67 1.84
CA THR A 27 -4.03 19.84 0.83
C THR A 27 -3.00 18.71 0.90
N VAL A 28 -2.77 18.02 -0.22
CA VAL A 28 -1.81 16.92 -0.35
C VAL A 28 -0.55 17.41 -1.08
N LEU A 29 0.61 17.19 -0.47
CA LEU A 29 1.91 17.67 -0.93
C LEU A 29 2.84 16.47 -1.25
N ARG A 30 3.64 16.59 -2.32
CA ARG A 30 4.65 15.58 -2.73
C ARG A 30 6.02 16.19 -3.01
N ASP A 31 6.07 17.45 -3.43
CA ASP A 31 7.33 18.14 -3.69
C ASP A 31 8.10 18.31 -2.37
N PRO A 32 9.34 17.80 -2.25
CA PRO A 32 10.16 18.00 -1.06
C PRO A 32 10.30 19.47 -0.63
N ALA A 33 10.23 20.43 -1.56
CA ALA A 33 10.26 21.86 -1.25
C ALA A 33 9.03 22.34 -0.46
N ASP A 34 7.91 21.62 -0.55
CA ASP A 34 6.67 21.91 0.17
C ASP A 34 6.58 21.19 1.53
N LEU A 35 7.53 20.32 1.87
CA LEU A 35 7.56 19.63 3.16
C LEU A 35 7.44 20.58 4.36
N PRO A 36 8.10 21.75 4.41
CA PRO A 36 7.96 22.70 5.52
C PRO A 36 6.55 23.30 5.67
N LYS A 37 5.67 23.16 4.67
CA LYS A 37 4.30 23.66 4.70
C LYS A 37 3.29 22.62 5.20
N ALA A 38 3.70 21.35 5.34
CA ALA A 38 2.78 20.26 5.69
C ALA A 38 2.53 20.15 7.19
N GLU A 39 1.29 20.23 7.66
CA GLU A 39 0.96 20.03 9.09
C GLU A 39 1.28 18.62 9.61
N ALA A 40 1.22 17.63 8.72
CA ALA A 40 1.55 16.23 9.00
C ALA A 40 2.30 15.60 7.83
N VAL A 41 3.13 14.62 8.14
CA VAL A 41 3.98 13.87 7.21
C VAL A 41 3.62 12.39 7.33
N PHE A 42 3.06 11.83 6.26
CA PHE A 42 2.92 10.40 6.08
C PHE A 42 4.22 9.86 5.47
N GLU A 43 4.79 8.84 6.08
CA GLU A 43 6.01 8.18 5.59
C GLU A 43 5.72 6.72 5.28
N LEU A 44 5.87 6.34 4.02
CA LEU A 44 5.89 4.96 3.58
C LEU A 44 7.30 4.41 3.79
N LEU A 45 7.49 3.68 4.90
CA LEU A 45 8.77 3.12 5.32
C LEU A 45 9.17 1.90 4.47
N SER A 46 8.19 1.09 4.08
CA SER A 46 8.39 -0.01 3.12
C SER A 46 7.11 -0.34 2.35
N GLU A 47 7.29 -0.83 1.14
CA GLU A 47 6.27 -1.42 0.28
C GLU A 47 6.88 -2.68 -0.36
N GLN A 48 6.28 -3.83 -0.11
CA GLN A 48 6.78 -5.13 -0.55
C GLN A 48 5.66 -5.95 -1.19
N ARG A 49 5.95 -6.49 -2.38
CA ARG A 49 5.09 -7.42 -3.11
C ARG A 49 5.80 -8.76 -3.19
N GLU A 50 5.14 -9.82 -2.79
CA GLU A 50 5.73 -11.15 -2.74
C GLU A 50 4.78 -12.17 -3.34
N ARG A 51 5.36 -13.13 -4.06
CA ARG A 51 4.69 -14.32 -4.54
C ARG A 51 5.28 -15.51 -3.81
N VAL A 52 4.49 -16.17 -2.98
CA VAL A 52 4.95 -17.23 -2.09
C VAL A 52 4.30 -18.55 -2.49
N VAL A 53 5.09 -19.61 -2.69
CA VAL A 53 4.56 -20.97 -2.87
C VAL A 53 4.01 -21.46 -1.54
N VAL A 54 2.75 -21.86 -1.53
CA VAL A 54 2.07 -22.36 -0.32
C VAL A 54 1.56 -23.79 -0.48
N GLY A 55 1.55 -24.33 -1.70
CA GLY A 55 1.12 -25.71 -1.95
C GLY A 55 1.70 -26.33 -3.22
N TYR A 56 1.93 -27.64 -3.14
CA TYR A 56 2.41 -28.51 -4.21
C TYR A 56 1.40 -29.61 -4.51
N ASN A 57 1.42 -30.16 -5.73
CA ASN A 57 0.68 -31.37 -6.06
C ASN A 57 1.43 -32.65 -5.64
N ALA A 58 0.80 -33.82 -5.84
CA ALA A 58 1.39 -35.12 -5.49
C ALA A 58 2.70 -35.45 -6.24
N SER A 59 2.97 -34.78 -7.35
CA SER A 59 4.20 -34.91 -8.15
C SER A 59 5.26 -33.88 -7.78
N GLY A 60 5.03 -33.04 -6.75
CA GLY A 60 5.96 -32.01 -6.28
C GLY A 60 5.95 -30.71 -7.10
N GLN A 61 5.01 -30.51 -8.02
CA GLN A 61 4.90 -29.27 -8.79
C GLN A 61 4.07 -28.23 -8.03
N VAL A 62 4.44 -26.95 -8.16
CA VAL A 62 3.70 -25.83 -7.57
C VAL A 62 2.25 -25.86 -8.05
N ARG A 63 1.30 -25.73 -7.12
CA ARG A 63 -0.13 -25.65 -7.45
C ARG A 63 -0.82 -24.47 -6.80
N GLU A 64 -0.34 -24.02 -5.65
CA GLU A 64 -0.92 -22.93 -4.90
C GLU A 64 0.15 -21.90 -4.57
N LEU A 65 -0.21 -20.65 -4.83
CA LEU A 65 0.59 -19.48 -4.54
C LEU A 65 -0.23 -18.53 -3.69
N GLN A 66 0.46 -17.73 -2.91
CA GLN A 66 -0.12 -16.62 -2.18
C GLN A 66 0.57 -15.34 -2.62
N LEU A 67 -0.21 -14.41 -3.14
CA LEU A 67 0.21 -13.03 -3.35
C LEU A 67 0.16 -12.30 -2.01
N ARG A 68 1.21 -11.57 -1.68
CA ARG A 68 1.29 -10.76 -0.45
C ARG A 68 1.66 -9.33 -0.82
N LEU A 69 0.97 -8.37 -0.22
CA LEU A 69 1.30 -6.96 -0.28
C LEU A 69 1.45 -6.45 1.15
N ARG A 70 2.67 -6.10 1.53
CA ARG A 70 3.03 -5.62 2.87
C ARG A 70 3.50 -4.19 2.77
N ILE A 71 2.98 -3.34 3.66
CA ILE A 71 3.43 -1.96 3.78
C ILE A 71 3.77 -1.68 5.23
N ARG A 72 4.82 -0.90 5.46
CA ARG A 72 5.12 -0.30 6.75
C ARG A 72 5.08 1.21 6.60
N PHE A 73 4.40 1.89 7.50
CA PHE A 73 4.24 3.33 7.44
C PHE A 73 4.23 3.96 8.83
N ARG A 74 4.38 5.28 8.88
CA ARG A 74 4.09 6.08 10.07
C ARG A 74 3.46 7.42 9.69
N LEU A 75 2.86 8.09 10.66
CA LEU A 75 2.36 9.46 10.53
C LEU A 75 2.95 10.29 11.67
N ARG A 76 3.53 11.43 11.34
CA ARG A 76 4.04 12.38 12.33
C ARG A 76 3.58 13.80 12.02
N ASN A 77 3.58 14.67 13.02
CA ASN A 77 3.44 16.11 12.80
C ASN A 77 4.79 16.74 12.39
N GLN A 78 4.79 18.05 12.12
CA GLN A 78 6.03 18.79 11.80
C GLN A 78 7.07 18.74 12.92
N GLN A 79 6.62 18.73 14.17
CA GLN A 79 7.47 18.69 15.36
C GLN A 79 8.10 17.31 15.59
N GLY A 80 7.76 16.32 14.76
CA GLY A 80 8.29 14.96 14.86
C GLY A 80 7.53 14.06 15.83
N ALA A 81 6.46 14.53 16.46
CA ALA A 81 5.61 13.69 17.29
C ALA A 81 4.85 12.68 16.41
N GLU A 82 4.92 11.41 16.79
CA GLU A 82 4.24 10.33 16.08
C GLU A 82 2.73 10.38 16.38
N LEU A 83 1.94 10.70 15.37
CA LEU A 83 0.47 10.62 15.40
C LEU A 83 0.01 9.17 15.16
N ILE A 84 0.76 8.45 14.34
CA ILE A 84 0.65 7.00 14.17
C ILE A 84 2.08 6.45 14.22
N PRO A 85 2.42 5.62 15.22
CA PRO A 85 3.75 5.00 15.28
C PRO A 85 3.95 4.04 14.10
N PRO A 86 5.19 3.61 13.81
CA PRO A 86 5.49 2.64 12.76
C PRO A 86 4.55 1.42 12.81
N THR A 87 3.64 1.36 11.84
CA THR A 87 2.56 0.37 11.74
C THR A 87 2.71 -0.41 10.46
N GLU A 88 2.39 -1.70 10.51
CA GLU A 88 2.36 -2.57 9.34
C GLU A 88 0.93 -2.89 8.92
N LEU A 89 0.69 -2.94 7.61
CA LEU A 89 -0.51 -3.55 7.03
C LEU A 89 -0.11 -4.63 6.01
N LEU A 90 -0.87 -5.71 6.00
CA LEU A 90 -0.68 -6.86 5.12
C LEU A 90 -2.00 -7.19 4.42
N GLN A 91 -1.93 -7.42 3.11
CA GLN A 91 -2.99 -8.06 2.33
C GLN A 91 -2.45 -9.32 1.67
N GLN A 92 -3.30 -10.34 1.59
CA GLN A 92 -2.96 -11.63 1.00
C GLN A 92 -4.10 -12.13 0.11
N ARG A 93 -3.75 -12.78 -1.00
CA ARG A 93 -4.70 -13.45 -1.91
C ARG A 93 -4.11 -14.78 -2.35
N ASP A 94 -4.87 -15.85 -2.18
CA ASP A 94 -4.49 -17.17 -2.67
C ASP A 94 -4.86 -17.28 -4.16
N VAL A 95 -3.95 -17.86 -4.94
CA VAL A 95 -4.12 -18.06 -6.37
C VAL A 95 -3.68 -19.45 -6.78
N SER A 96 -4.44 -20.06 -7.68
CA SER A 96 -4.04 -21.33 -8.30
C SER A 96 -2.98 -21.07 -9.36
N TYR A 97 -1.95 -21.92 -9.38
CA TYR A 97 -0.91 -21.91 -10.39
C TYR A 97 -1.22 -22.90 -11.51
N ASN A 98 -1.10 -22.46 -12.75
CA ASN A 98 -1.14 -23.32 -13.92
C ASN A 98 -0.19 -22.78 -14.99
N GLU A 99 0.91 -23.48 -15.21
CA GLU A 99 1.96 -23.09 -16.15
C GLU A 99 1.47 -23.05 -17.61
N SER A 100 0.53 -23.93 -17.99
CA SER A 100 -0.02 -23.97 -19.35
C SER A 100 -0.81 -22.71 -19.73
N ILE A 101 -1.19 -21.89 -18.75
CA ILE A 101 -1.88 -20.60 -18.95
C ILE A 101 -1.15 -19.46 -18.23
N ALA A 102 0.18 -19.55 -18.13
CA ALA A 102 1.00 -18.61 -17.36
C ALA A 102 0.72 -17.12 -17.68
N LEU A 103 0.59 -16.75 -18.96
CA LEU A 103 0.29 -15.36 -19.36
C LEU A 103 -1.06 -14.87 -18.83
N ALA A 104 -2.09 -15.71 -18.88
CA ALA A 104 -3.40 -15.36 -18.33
C ALA A 104 -3.33 -15.22 -16.80
N LYS A 105 -2.54 -16.07 -16.14
CA LYS A 105 -2.28 -15.98 -14.70
C LYS A 105 -1.54 -14.71 -14.31
N GLU A 106 -0.58 -14.24 -15.10
CA GLU A 106 0.10 -12.96 -14.85
C GLU A 106 -0.89 -11.77 -14.91
N ALA A 107 -1.81 -11.77 -15.88
CA ALA A 107 -2.84 -10.73 -15.97
C ALA A 107 -3.81 -10.76 -14.77
N GLU A 108 -4.21 -11.96 -14.34
CA GLU A 108 -5.02 -12.17 -13.13
C GLU A 108 -4.29 -11.67 -11.87
N GLU A 109 -3.03 -12.08 -11.67
CA GLU A 109 -2.22 -11.65 -10.53
C GLU A 109 -2.06 -10.13 -10.50
N ALA A 110 -1.85 -9.48 -11.65
CA ALA A 110 -1.77 -8.02 -11.74
C ALA A 110 -3.09 -7.33 -11.33
N LEU A 111 -4.25 -7.90 -11.66
CA LEU A 111 -5.55 -7.41 -11.19
C LEU A 111 -5.71 -7.60 -9.69
N LEU A 112 -5.31 -8.75 -9.15
CA LEU A 112 -5.37 -9.03 -7.72
C LEU A 112 -4.49 -8.08 -6.91
N TYR A 113 -3.27 -7.80 -7.37
CA TYR A 113 -2.41 -6.81 -6.72
C TYR A 113 -3.03 -5.41 -6.71
N ARG A 114 -3.67 -4.98 -7.79
CA ARG A 114 -4.38 -3.69 -7.81
C ARG A 114 -5.51 -3.65 -6.78
N ASN A 115 -6.32 -4.70 -6.70
CA ASN A 115 -7.41 -4.78 -5.71
C ASN A 115 -6.85 -4.77 -4.27
N MET A 116 -5.80 -5.55 -3.99
CA MET A 116 -5.14 -5.56 -2.69
C MET A 116 -4.57 -4.18 -2.32
N GLN A 117 -4.03 -3.45 -3.30
CA GLN A 117 -3.51 -2.10 -3.10
C GLN A 117 -4.64 -1.12 -2.72
N THR A 118 -5.76 -1.18 -3.44
CA THR A 118 -6.96 -0.38 -3.10
C THR A 118 -7.45 -0.72 -1.69
N ASP A 119 -7.53 -2.00 -1.32
CA ASP A 119 -7.93 -2.44 0.02
C ASP A 119 -7.00 -1.86 1.11
N LEU A 120 -5.68 -1.83 0.86
CA LEU A 120 -4.70 -1.22 1.77
C LEU A 120 -4.85 0.29 1.88
N VAL A 121 -5.05 0.98 0.74
CA VAL A 121 -5.27 2.44 0.74
C VAL A 121 -6.51 2.77 1.55
N GLN A 122 -7.60 2.02 1.40
CA GLN A 122 -8.82 2.25 2.20
C GLN A 122 -8.59 2.03 3.71
N GLN A 123 -7.83 1.00 4.09
CA GLN A 123 -7.43 0.78 5.48
C GLN A 123 -6.57 1.93 6.02
N LEU A 124 -5.63 2.42 5.21
CA LEU A 124 -4.76 3.52 5.57
C LEU A 124 -5.56 4.81 5.77
N LEU A 125 -6.48 5.14 4.86
CA LEU A 125 -7.35 6.32 4.96
C LEU A 125 -8.15 6.34 6.27
N ARG A 126 -8.71 5.20 6.68
CA ARG A 126 -9.42 5.09 7.96
C ARG A 126 -8.52 5.40 9.15
N ARG A 127 -7.27 4.92 9.13
CA ARG A 127 -6.29 5.20 10.19
C ARG A 127 -5.84 6.66 10.20
N LEU A 128 -5.62 7.25 9.02
CA LEU A 128 -5.28 8.67 8.89
C LEU A 128 -6.42 9.57 9.38
N ALA A 129 -7.66 9.22 9.08
CA ALA A 129 -8.84 9.95 9.54
C ALA A 129 -8.99 9.89 11.08
N ALA A 130 -8.76 8.72 11.68
CA ALA A 130 -8.81 8.54 13.13
C ALA A 130 -7.68 9.27 13.89
N ALA A 131 -6.56 9.54 13.22
CA ALA A 131 -5.40 10.22 13.80
C ALA A 131 -5.43 11.75 13.63
N ARG A 132 -6.40 12.31 12.91
CA ARG A 132 -6.55 13.78 12.86
C ARG A 132 -7.05 14.27 14.23
N PRO A 133 -6.38 15.24 14.87
CA PRO A 133 -6.99 15.95 15.98
C PRO A 133 -8.28 16.63 15.49
N GLN A 134 -9.32 16.61 16.33
CA GLN A 134 -10.58 17.33 16.05
C GLN A 134 -10.37 18.84 16.02
#